data_AF-A0A955L753-F1
#
_entry.id   AF-A0A955L753-F1
#
_cell.length_a   1.000
_cell.length_b   1.000
_cell.length_c   1.000
_cell.angle_alpha   90.00
_cell.angle_beta   90.00
_cell.angle_gamma   90.00
#
_symmetry.space_group_name_H-M   'P 1'
#
loop_
_entity.id
_entity.type
_entity.pdbx_description
1 polymer ?
#
loop_
_entity_poly.entity_id
_entity_poly.type
_entity_poly.pdbx_seq_one_letter_code
_entity_poly.pdbx_strand_id
1 'polypeptide(L)' 'MAEEKKTKLYTELEKYVENLDSPPKVFERGNIIRGKVVQISKGEMLVDVGGRAEGVVSGKEMKLDSKKLDKKPG' A
#
# COMPACT_ATOMS: atom_id res chain seq x y z
N MET A 1 -29.39 -17.62 18.06
CA MET A 1 -29.74 -17.42 16.64
C MET A 1 -28.96 -16.28 15.96
N ALA A 2 -29.13 -15.00 16.34
CA ALA A 2 -28.38 -13.90 15.70
C ALA A 2 -26.89 -13.86 16.11
N GLU A 3 -26.61 -14.11 17.40
CA GLU A 3 -25.25 -14.19 17.96
C GLU A 3 -24.41 -15.28 17.27
N GLU A 4 -24.96 -16.50 17.15
CA GLU A 4 -24.28 -17.65 16.52
C GLU A 4 -23.99 -17.42 15.03
N LYS A 5 -24.89 -16.75 14.30
CA LYS A 5 -24.66 -16.37 12.91
C LYS A 5 -23.50 -15.38 12.78
N LYS A 6 -23.42 -14.42 13.71
CA LYS A 6 -22.34 -13.44 13.77
C LYS A 6 -21.00 -14.13 14.06
N THR A 7 -20.94 -14.98 15.07
CA THR A 7 -19.73 -15.76 15.40
C THR A 7 -19.27 -16.62 14.23
N LYS A 8 -20.19 -17.36 13.59
CA LYS A 8 -19.84 -18.17 12.39
C LYS A 8 -19.28 -17.32 11.26
N LEU A 9 -19.86 -16.15 11.00
CA LEU A 9 -19.40 -15.23 9.96
C LEU A 9 -17.97 -14.73 10.22
N TYR A 10 -17.64 -14.37 11.46
CA TYR A 10 -16.28 -13.94 11.82
C TYR A 10 -15.26 -15.08 11.70
N THR A 11 -15.59 -16.29 12.16
CA THR A 11 -14.70 -17.45 12.03
C THR A 11 -14.44 -17.83 10.57
N GLU A 12 -15.44 -17.71 9.70
CA GLU A 12 -15.29 -17.98 8.27
C GLU A 12 -14.42 -16.91 7.57
N LEU A 13 -14.56 -15.65 7.97
CA LEU A 13 -13.69 -14.55 7.52
C LEU A 13 -12.24 -14.73 7.97
N GLU A 14 -12.00 -15.14 9.22
CA GLU A 14 -10.65 -15.41 9.74
C GLU A 14 -9.97 -16.52 8.93
N LYS A 15 -10.65 -17.64 8.70
CA LYS A 15 -10.14 -18.74 7.87
C LYS A 15 -9.84 -18.29 6.45
N TYR A 16 -10.69 -17.46 5.85
CA TYR A 16 -10.44 -16.94 4.51
C TYR A 16 -9.15 -16.11 4.47
N VAL A 17 -8.94 -15.22 5.44
CA VAL A 17 -7.74 -14.39 5.53
C VAL A 17 -6.47 -15.22 5.75
N GLU A 18 -6.53 -16.26 6.59
CA GLU A 18 -5.40 -17.17 6.84
C GLU A 18 -4.97 -17.98 5.61
N ASN A 19 -5.91 -18.29 4.72
CA ASN A 19 -5.65 -19.07 3.51
C ASN A 19 -5.30 -18.21 2.28
N LEU A 20 -5.08 -16.90 2.45
CA LEU A 20 -4.59 -16.06 1.35
C LEU A 20 -3.09 -16.32 1.12
N ASP A 21 -2.73 -16.72 -0.12
CA ASP A 21 -1.33 -16.91 -0.54
C ASP A 21 -0.47 -15.65 -0.34
N SER A 22 -1.10 -14.48 -0.40
CA SER A 22 -0.48 -13.20 -0.13
C SER A 22 -1.38 -12.41 0.82
N PRO A 23 -1.12 -12.43 2.14
CA PRO A 23 -1.87 -11.61 3.07
C PRO A 23 -1.73 -10.13 2.69
N PRO A 24 -2.73 -9.28 3.02
CA PRO A 24 -2.62 -7.85 2.83
C PRO A 24 -1.34 -7.34 3.48
N LYS A 25 -0.51 -6.61 2.73
CA LYS A 25 0.70 -6.02 3.30
C LYS A 25 0.32 -5.06 4.43
N VAL A 26 0.80 -5.36 5.62
CA VAL A 26 0.72 -4.47 6.77
C VAL A 26 1.94 -3.55 6.73
N PHE A 27 1.70 -2.24 6.81
CA PHE A 27 2.76 -1.24 6.83
C PHE A 27 2.83 -0.59 8.21
N GLU A 28 4.00 -0.62 8.82
CA GLU A 28 4.25 0.07 10.08
C GLU A 28 5.13 1.31 9.88
N ARG A 29 5.02 2.28 10.79
CA ARG A 29 5.87 3.46 10.76
C ARG A 29 7.33 3.05 10.88
N GLY A 30 8.17 3.57 9.97
CA GLY A 30 9.60 3.25 9.92
C GLY A 30 9.95 2.05 9.04
N ASN A 31 8.98 1.33 8.48
CA ASN A 31 9.27 0.32 7.47
C ASN A 31 9.80 0.95 6.17
N ILE A 32 10.89 0.40 5.64
CA ILE A 32 11.40 0.72 4.31
C ILE A 32 10.88 -0.33 3.35
N ILE A 33 10.09 0.08 2.38
CA ILE A 33 9.41 -0.81 1.43
C ILE A 33 9.75 -0.43 -0.01
N ARG A 34 9.62 -1.40 -0.92
CA ARG A 34 9.70 -1.15 -2.37
C ARG A 34 8.30 -0.93 -2.91
N GLY A 35 8.16 0.09 -3.74
CA GLY A 35 6.93 0.38 -4.45
C GLY A 35 7.20 0.77 -5.91
N LYS A 36 6.16 0.66 -6.73
CA LYS A 36 6.18 1.01 -8.15
C LYS A 36 5.62 2.42 -8.34
N VAL A 37 6.31 3.26 -9.11
CA VAL A 37 5.81 4.59 -9.45
C VAL A 37 4.69 4.45 -10.48
N VAL A 38 3.47 4.82 -10.10
CA VAL A 38 2.29 4.76 -10.97
C VAL A 38 2.00 6.09 -11.65
N GLN A 39 2.35 7.22 -11.00
CA GLN A 39 2.17 8.54 -11.58
C GLN A 39 3.17 9.54 -10.98
N ILE A 40 3.60 10.50 -11.80
CA ILE A 40 4.37 11.67 -11.37
C ILE A 40 3.63 12.93 -11.80
N SER A 41 3.33 13.77 -10.83
CA SER A 41 2.75 15.11 -10.98
C SER A 41 3.78 16.18 -10.61
N LYS A 42 3.46 17.47 -10.82
CA LYS A 42 4.34 18.59 -10.47
C LYS A 42 4.52 18.72 -8.95
N GLY A 43 5.44 17.93 -8.39
CA GLY A 43 5.79 17.95 -6.97
C GLY A 43 5.17 16.83 -6.14
N GLU A 44 4.53 15.85 -6.76
CA GLU A 44 3.98 14.68 -6.07
C GLU A 44 4.20 13.42 -6.92
N MET A 45 4.47 12.31 -6.25
CA MET A 45 4.59 10.99 -6.87
C MET A 45 3.68 10.01 -6.15
N LEU A 46 2.88 9.31 -6.94
CA LEU A 46 2.05 8.21 -6.49
C LEU A 46 2.83 6.91 -6.67
N VAL A 47 2.89 6.13 -5.60
CA VAL A 47 3.65 4.90 -5.50
C VAL A 47 2.72 3.77 -5.05
N ASP A 48 2.56 2.76 -5.88
CA ASP A 48 1.90 1.52 -5.48
C ASP A 48 2.86 0.67 -4.63
N VAL A 49 2.45 0.37 -3.41
CA VAL A 49 3.21 -0.42 -2.44
C VAL A 49 2.69 -1.86 -2.28
N GLY A 50 1.63 -2.22 -3.02
CA GLY A 50 0.94 -3.50 -2.92
C GLY A 50 -0.01 -3.59 -1.73
N GLY A 51 -0.59 -2.45 -1.33
CA GLY A 51 -1.59 -2.34 -0.27
C GLY A 51 -2.96 -1.90 -0.80
N ARG A 52 -3.89 -1.61 0.10
CA ARG A 52 -5.21 -1.04 -0.26
C ARG A 52 -5.14 0.44 -0.67
N ALA A 53 -4.02 1.09 -0.39
CA ALA A 53 -3.81 2.51 -0.64
C ALA A 53 -2.48 2.71 -1.35
N GLU A 54 -2.44 3.74 -2.19
CA GLU A 54 -1.24 4.24 -2.83
C GLU A 54 -0.50 5.17 -1.86
N GLY A 55 0.83 5.12 -1.90
CA GLY A 55 1.68 6.06 -1.18
C GLY A 55 1.86 7.34 -1.98
N VAL A 56 1.84 8.49 -1.29
CA VAL A 56 2.18 9.79 -1.90
C VAL A 56 3.53 10.23 -1.34
N VAL A 57 4.45 10.60 -2.23
CA VAL A 57 5.73 11.21 -1.87
C VAL A 57 5.72 12.65 -2.34
N SER A 58 5.90 13.60 -1.42
CA SER A 58 5.98 15.02 -1.77
C SER A 58 7.36 15.36 -2.34
N GLY A 59 7.41 16.31 -3.27
CA GLY A 59 8.64 16.79 -3.89
C GLY A 59 9.64 17.38 -2.89
N LYS A 60 9.19 17.81 -1.70
CA LYS A 60 10.08 18.26 -0.61
C LYS A 60 10.84 17.09 0.05
N GLU A 61 10.25 15.89 0.03
CA GLU A 61 10.84 14.66 0.57
C GLU A 61 11.72 13.96 -0.46
N MET A 62 11.53 14.29 -1.74
CA MET A 62 12.43 13.90 -2.83
C MET A 62 13.73 14.68 -2.72
N LYS A 63 14.71 14.13 -1.99
CA LYS A 63 16.10 14.58 -2.10
C LYS A 63 16.65 14.15 -3.47
N LEU A 64 16.33 14.92 -4.51
CA LEU A 64 17.12 14.92 -5.73
C LEU A 64 18.03 16.13 -5.67
N ASP A 65 19.30 15.89 -5.37
CA ASP A 65 20.38 16.82 -5.65
C ASP A 65 20.32 17.16 -7.15
N SER A 66 19.67 18.27 -7.48
CA SER A 66 19.81 19.03 -8.73
C SER A 66 19.50 18.34 -10.08
N LYS A 67 19.05 17.08 -10.13
CA LYS A 67 18.52 16.48 -11.36
C LYS A 67 17.00 16.59 -11.38
N LYS A 68 16.40 17.13 -12.45
CA LYS A 68 14.96 16.97 -12.66
C LYS A 68 14.67 15.48 -12.82
N LEU A 69 13.69 14.98 -12.07
CA LEU A 69 13.26 13.59 -12.19
C LEU A 69 12.33 13.47 -13.40
N ASP A 70 12.89 13.40 -14.60
CA ASP A 70 12.14 13.11 -15.83
C ASP A 70 11.80 11.60 -15.94
N LYS A 71 11.54 10.93 -14.81
CA LYS A 71 11.20 9.51 -14.82
C LYS A 71 9.75 9.36 -15.27
N LYS A 72 9.51 8.52 -16.28
CA LYS A 72 8.16 8.15 -16.67
C LYS A 72 7.62 7.05 -15.75
N PRO A 73 6.31 7.00 -15.48
CA PRO A 73 5.69 5.82 -14.87
C PRO A 73 6.02 4.56 -15.68
N GLY A 74 6.38 3.47 -15.02
CA GLY A 74 6.84 2.25 -15.70
C GLY A 74 7.52 1.26 -14.78
#